data_AF-A0A975HTT5-F1
#
_entry.id   AF-A0A975HTT5-F1
#
_cell.length_a   1.000
_cell.length_b   1.000
_cell.length_c   1.000
_cell.angle_alpha   90.00
_cell.angle_beta   90.00
_cell.angle_gamma   90.00
#
_symmetry.space_group_name_H-M   'P 1'
#
loop_
_entity.id
_entity.type
_entity.pdbx_description
1 polymer ?
#
loop_
_entity_poly.entity_id
_entity_poly.type
_entity_poly.pdbx_seq_one_letter_code
_entity_poly.pdbx_strand_id
1 'polypeptide(L)'
;MSAWKWVGAAIGLLVLAGFGLTAWGSARWNAAARELIARLDAARTPAAPGTPTRYDARELEGLPAPVQRYFRAVLKDGQPIVTAARVEHTGSFNMSASGEQWKPFTSVQHVVTRRSGFVWDARIAMLPGLPVHVHDAYVAGEGLLHAAIGGLVTMADLRGGGELARGELMRFFAEAAWYPTALLPSQGVRWEAVDDRSARATLTDGAAPLTLLFRFDADGLMESVRAEARGRMVGQVTTMAPWEGRWSDYRVQDGLRVPFTGEVAWLLPEGRKTYWRGTITTLAYEFAP
;
A
#
# COMPACT_ATOMS: atom_id res chain seq x y z
N MET A 1 11.28 -55.32 -15.65
CA MET A 1 10.86 -54.28 -14.68
C MET A 1 9.39 -53.98 -14.89
N SER A 2 8.54 -54.01 -13.85
CA SER A 2 7.08 -53.84 -14.03
C SER A 2 6.74 -52.41 -14.43
N ALA A 3 5.73 -52.25 -15.30
CA ALA A 3 5.24 -50.94 -15.76
C ALA A 3 4.94 -49.96 -14.60
N TRP A 4 4.50 -50.49 -13.45
CA TRP A 4 4.25 -49.74 -12.22
C TRP A 4 5.50 -49.04 -11.65
N LYS A 5 6.70 -49.60 -11.80
CA LYS A 5 7.94 -48.95 -11.37
C LYS A 5 8.30 -47.77 -12.26
N TRP A 6 8.04 -47.87 -13.56
CA TRP A 6 8.25 -46.78 -14.51
C TRP A 6 7.24 -45.65 -14.34
N VAL A 7 5.97 -45.99 -14.09
CA VAL A 7 4.94 -44.99 -13.75
C VAL A 7 5.29 -44.28 -12.45
N GLY A 8 5.69 -45.01 -11.40
CA GLY A 8 6.13 -44.42 -10.13
C GLY A 8 7.35 -43.51 -10.28
N ALA A 9 8.36 -43.92 -11.07
CA ALA A 9 9.53 -43.10 -11.35
C ALA A 9 9.19 -41.84 -12.16
N ALA A 10 8.30 -41.94 -13.15
CA ALA A 10 7.84 -40.81 -13.95
C ALA A 10 7.05 -39.80 -13.10
N ILE A 11 6.15 -40.28 -12.23
CA ILE A 11 5.42 -39.43 -11.28
C ILE A 11 6.41 -38.75 -10.32
N GLY A 12 7.37 -39.49 -9.77
CA GLY A 12 8.41 -38.95 -8.90
C GLY A 12 9.23 -37.84 -9.58
N LEU A 13 9.62 -38.05 -10.84
CA LEU A 13 10.34 -37.05 -11.63
C LEU A 13 9.49 -35.79 -11.89
N LEU A 14 8.21 -35.96 -12.23
CA LEU A 14 7.29 -34.84 -12.44
C LEU A 14 7.06 -34.04 -11.16
N VAL A 15 6.96 -34.71 -10.01
CA VAL A 15 6.84 -34.05 -8.71
C VAL A 15 8.11 -33.26 -8.38
N LEU A 16 9.30 -33.85 -8.59
CA LEU A 16 10.58 -33.16 -8.40
C LEU A 16 10.74 -31.96 -9.34
N ALA A 17 10.36 -32.11 -10.61
CA ALA A 17 10.35 -31.02 -11.57
C ALA A 17 9.38 -29.91 -11.15
N GLY A 18 8.19 -30.27 -10.67
CA GLY A 18 7.21 -29.33 -10.10
C GLY A 18 7.78 -28.56 -8.92
N PHE A 19 8.40 -29.24 -7.95
CA PHE A 19 9.09 -28.59 -6.83
C PHE A 19 10.21 -27.67 -7.30
N GLY A 20 11.05 -28.13 -8.24
CA GLY A 20 12.12 -27.32 -8.83
C GLY A 20 11.61 -26.04 -9.47
N LEU A 21 10.53 -26.10 -10.25
CA LEU A 21 9.89 -24.94 -10.87
C LEU A 21 9.33 -23.97 -9.81
N THR A 22 8.65 -24.48 -8.79
CA THR A 22 8.09 -23.61 -7.72
C THR A 22 9.19 -22.91 -6.91
N ALA A 23 10.28 -23.62 -6.60
CA ALA A 23 11.42 -23.07 -5.87
C ALA A 23 12.15 -22.02 -6.71
N TRP A 24 12.38 -22.31 -8.00
CA TRP A 24 12.99 -21.37 -8.94
C TRP A 24 12.14 -20.11 -9.14
N GLY A 25 10.83 -20.27 -9.34
CA GLY A 25 9.89 -19.16 -9.47
C GLY A 25 9.87 -18.27 -8.23
N SER A 26 9.83 -18.88 -7.05
CA SER A 26 9.90 -18.15 -5.78
C SER A 26 11.24 -17.43 -5.60
N ALA A 27 12.36 -18.07 -5.94
CA ALA A 27 13.69 -17.46 -5.84
C ALA A 27 13.84 -16.26 -6.79
N ARG A 28 13.38 -16.39 -8.04
CA ARG A 28 13.36 -15.32 -9.04
C ARG A 28 12.50 -14.14 -8.55
N TRP A 29 11.33 -14.44 -8.01
CA TRP A 29 10.42 -13.44 -7.47
C TRP A 29 11.04 -12.68 -6.29
N ASN A 30 11.57 -13.41 -5.31
CA ASN A 30 12.22 -12.82 -4.13
C ASN A 30 13.46 -11.99 -4.50
N ALA A 31 14.19 -12.36 -5.55
CA ALA A 31 15.29 -11.54 -6.07
C ALA A 31 14.78 -10.22 -6.65
N ALA A 32 13.70 -10.25 -7.43
CA ALA A 32 13.05 -9.05 -7.94
C ALA A 32 12.48 -8.17 -6.81
N ALA A 33 11.89 -8.76 -5.77
CA ALA A 33 11.41 -8.04 -4.59
C ALA A 33 12.56 -7.30 -3.87
N ARG A 34 13.68 -8.00 -3.63
CA ARG A 34 14.88 -7.41 -3.01
C ARG A 34 15.46 -6.26 -3.83
N GLU A 35 15.48 -6.38 -5.15
CA GLU A 35 15.94 -5.31 -6.04
C GLU A 35 15.04 -4.07 -5.93
N LEU A 36 13.72 -4.25 -5.92
CA LEU A 36 12.77 -3.13 -5.72
C LEU A 36 12.95 -2.46 -4.37
N ILE A 37 13.14 -3.24 -3.30
CA ILE A 37 13.38 -2.72 -1.94
C ILE A 37 14.73 -1.98 -1.89
N ALA A 38 15.78 -2.51 -2.50
CA ALA A 38 17.09 -1.84 -2.57
C ALA A 38 16.99 -0.50 -3.32
N ARG A 39 16.24 -0.46 -4.44
CA ARG A 39 15.94 0.79 -5.16
C ARG A 39 15.13 1.77 -4.31
N LEU A 40 14.16 1.28 -3.55
CA LEU A 40 13.36 2.08 -2.62
C LEU A 40 14.25 2.74 -1.55
N ASP A 41 15.12 1.96 -0.93
CA ASP A 41 16.03 2.44 0.11
C ASP A 41 17.10 3.39 -0.45
N ALA A 42 17.66 3.09 -1.63
CA ALA A 42 18.61 3.97 -2.31
C ALA A 42 17.98 5.31 -2.75
N ALA A 43 16.67 5.34 -2.98
CA ALA A 43 15.93 6.55 -3.33
C ALA A 43 15.56 7.42 -2.12
N ARG A 44 15.89 6.99 -0.89
CA ARG A 44 15.66 7.80 0.31
C ARG A 44 16.43 9.11 0.21
N THR A 45 15.76 10.22 0.48
CA THR A 45 16.36 11.54 0.48
C THR A 45 16.69 11.94 1.91
N PRO A 46 17.92 12.41 2.19
CA PRO A 46 18.24 13.01 3.49
C PRO A 46 17.25 14.12 3.84
N ALA A 47 16.93 14.24 5.12
CA ALA A 47 16.15 15.37 5.60
C ALA A 47 16.91 16.67 5.30
N ALA A 48 16.21 17.69 4.77
CA ALA A 48 16.81 19.00 4.60
C ALA A 48 17.23 19.57 5.97
N PRO A 49 18.28 20.41 6.05
CA PRO A 49 18.68 21.04 7.29
C PRO A 49 17.49 21.75 7.97
N GLY A 50 17.32 21.52 9.27
CA GLY A 50 16.22 22.11 10.05
C GLY A 50 14.89 21.37 9.97
N THR A 51 14.80 20.26 9.22
CA THR A 51 13.60 19.44 9.21
C THR A 51 13.46 18.68 10.54
N PRO A 52 12.32 18.78 11.25
CA PRO A 52 12.11 18.09 12.52
C PRO A 52 12.23 16.56 12.41
N THR A 53 12.92 15.95 13.37
CA THR A 53 12.98 14.47 13.56
C THR A 53 11.98 13.98 14.60
N ARG A 54 11.30 14.91 15.28
CA ARG A 54 10.22 14.65 16.25
C ARG A 54 9.06 15.58 15.96
N TYR A 55 7.85 15.07 16.17
CA TYR A 55 6.63 15.83 16.10
C TYR A 55 6.56 16.84 17.24
N ASP A 56 6.20 18.08 16.92
CA ASP A 56 5.91 19.16 17.87
C ASP A 56 4.43 19.51 17.78
N ALA A 57 3.71 19.48 18.90
CA ALA A 57 2.28 19.77 18.94
C ALA A 57 1.91 21.17 18.41
N ARG A 58 2.86 22.11 18.36
CA ARG A 58 2.68 23.44 17.77
C ARG A 58 2.48 23.38 16.25
N GLU A 59 2.90 22.31 15.57
CA GLU A 59 2.61 22.10 14.15
C GLU A 59 1.10 22.02 13.85
N LEU A 60 0.27 21.80 14.88
CA LEU A 60 -1.17 21.76 14.75
C LEU A 60 -1.82 23.15 14.72
N GLU A 61 -1.10 24.19 15.14
CA GLU A 61 -1.59 25.56 15.13
C GLU A 61 -1.93 26.00 13.70
N GLY A 62 -3.15 26.47 13.50
CA GLY A 62 -3.65 26.88 12.17
C GLY A 62 -4.12 25.75 11.25
N LEU A 63 -3.96 24.47 11.63
CA LEU A 63 -4.52 23.37 10.86
C LEU A 63 -6.05 23.30 10.99
N PRO A 64 -6.77 22.71 10.02
CA PRO A 64 -8.21 22.46 10.14
C PRO A 64 -8.56 21.70 11.42
N ALA A 65 -9.66 22.07 12.08
CA ALA A 65 -10.11 21.44 13.33
C ALA A 65 -10.15 19.89 13.29
N PRO A 66 -10.68 19.22 12.24
CA PRO A 66 -10.65 17.75 12.19
C PRO A 66 -9.22 17.18 12.12
N VAL A 67 -8.29 17.87 11.46
CA VAL A 67 -6.89 17.46 11.34
C VAL A 67 -6.16 17.58 12.68
N GLN A 68 -6.43 18.66 13.44
CA GLN A 68 -5.87 18.80 14.79
C GLN A 68 -6.35 17.68 15.72
N ARG A 69 -7.65 17.35 15.68
CA ARG A 69 -8.22 16.25 16.49
C ARG A 69 -7.56 14.93 16.14
N TYR A 70 -7.36 14.66 14.85
CA TYR A 70 -6.66 13.48 14.38
C TYR A 70 -5.25 13.37 14.93
N PHE A 71 -4.40 14.38 14.75
CA PHE A 71 -3.01 14.29 15.23
C PHE A 71 -2.91 14.18 16.74
N ARG A 72 -3.78 14.85 17.51
CA ARG A 72 -3.87 14.68 18.97
C ARG A 72 -4.31 13.27 19.38
N ALA A 73 -5.13 12.62 18.57
CA ALA A 73 -5.61 11.26 18.84
C ALA A 73 -4.59 10.17 18.48
N VAL A 74 -3.72 10.43 17.49
CA VAL A 74 -2.80 9.40 16.94
C VAL A 74 -1.33 9.58 17.29
N LEU A 75 -0.91 10.78 17.71
CA LEU A 75 0.47 11.10 18.07
C LEU A 75 0.57 11.59 19.52
N LYS A 76 1.77 11.46 20.10
CA LYS A 76 2.17 12.10 21.36
C LYS A 76 3.18 13.19 21.05
N ASP A 77 3.17 14.29 21.80
CA ASP A 77 4.20 15.31 21.64
C ASP A 77 5.60 14.72 21.81
N GLY A 78 6.54 15.11 20.94
CA GLY A 78 7.89 14.54 20.88
C GLY A 78 8.01 13.15 20.23
N GLN A 79 6.92 12.60 19.69
CA GLN A 79 6.93 11.32 18.96
C GLN A 79 7.95 11.38 17.82
N PRO A 80 8.87 10.40 17.71
CA PRO A 80 9.80 10.32 16.59
C PRO A 80 9.05 10.23 15.25
N ILE A 81 9.57 10.93 14.24
CA ILE A 81 9.05 10.86 12.88
C ILE A 81 9.34 9.49 12.29
N VAL A 82 8.35 8.86 11.65
CA VAL A 82 8.51 7.58 10.95
C VAL A 82 9.26 7.82 9.64
N THR A 83 10.41 7.18 9.47
CA THR A 83 11.22 7.23 8.24
C THR A 83 10.91 6.07 7.31
N ALA A 84 10.57 4.91 7.87
CA ALA A 84 10.15 3.73 7.15
C ALA A 84 9.16 2.90 7.96
N ALA A 85 8.37 2.08 7.27
CA ALA A 85 7.50 1.10 7.89
C ALA A 85 7.56 -0.22 7.13
N ARG A 86 7.46 -1.33 7.86
CA ARG A 86 7.25 -2.65 7.29
C ARG A 86 5.93 -3.19 7.79
N VAL A 87 5.01 -3.47 6.86
CA VAL A 87 3.64 -3.88 7.15
C VAL A 87 3.35 -5.24 6.55
N GLU A 88 2.89 -6.18 7.36
CA GLU A 88 2.43 -7.48 6.89
C GLU A 88 0.91 -7.51 6.92
N HIS A 89 0.31 -7.94 5.81
CA HIS A 89 -1.14 -8.04 5.68
C HIS A 89 -1.56 -9.46 5.35
N THR A 90 -2.75 -9.80 5.84
CA THR A 90 -3.55 -10.87 5.26
C THR A 90 -4.90 -10.29 4.86
N GLY A 91 -5.54 -10.87 3.86
CA GLY A 91 -6.81 -10.32 3.39
C GLY A 91 -7.36 -11.04 2.19
N SER A 92 -8.23 -10.35 1.46
CA SER A 92 -8.80 -10.87 0.22
C SER A 92 -9.00 -9.79 -0.84
N PHE A 93 -8.86 -10.20 -2.11
CA PHE A 93 -9.24 -9.42 -3.27
C PHE A 93 -10.51 -9.98 -3.90
N ASN A 94 -11.45 -9.11 -4.28
CA ASN A 94 -12.55 -9.52 -5.14
C ASN A 94 -12.10 -9.43 -6.60
N MET A 95 -12.01 -10.59 -7.25
CA MET A 95 -11.60 -10.70 -8.65
C MET A 95 -12.73 -10.46 -9.64
N SER A 96 -13.98 -10.36 -9.16
CA SER A 96 -15.16 -10.17 -9.99
C SER A 96 -15.51 -8.69 -10.15
N ALA A 97 -15.88 -8.30 -11.37
CA ALA A 97 -16.38 -6.96 -11.68
C ALA A 97 -17.87 -6.77 -11.32
N SER A 98 -18.66 -7.85 -11.30
CA SER A 98 -20.12 -7.79 -11.16
C SER A 98 -20.69 -8.65 -10.00
N GLY A 99 -19.88 -9.49 -9.37
CA GLY A 99 -20.28 -10.39 -8.29
C GLY A 99 -19.22 -10.49 -7.20
N GLU A 100 -19.27 -11.59 -6.44
CA GLU A 100 -18.31 -11.86 -5.36
C GLU A 100 -17.42 -13.05 -5.71
N GLN A 101 -16.14 -12.79 -5.93
CA GLN A 101 -15.11 -13.80 -6.13
C GLN A 101 -13.88 -13.43 -5.30
N TRP A 102 -14.01 -13.55 -3.98
CA TRP A 102 -12.94 -13.24 -3.04
C TRP A 102 -11.85 -14.30 -3.06
N LYS A 103 -10.60 -13.85 -3.23
CA LYS A 103 -9.39 -14.68 -3.21
C LYS A 103 -8.47 -14.22 -2.09
N PRO A 104 -8.04 -15.12 -1.19
CA PRO A 104 -7.20 -14.73 -0.08
C PRO A 104 -5.79 -14.37 -0.56
N PHE A 105 -5.15 -13.44 0.13
CA PHE A 105 -3.77 -13.06 -0.09
C PHE A 105 -3.00 -12.89 1.22
N THR A 106 -1.68 -12.99 1.11
CA THR A 106 -0.71 -12.55 2.11
C THR A 106 0.25 -11.56 1.47
N SER A 107 0.74 -10.57 2.21
CA SER A 107 1.70 -9.60 1.66
C SER A 107 2.64 -9.02 2.68
N VAL A 108 3.77 -8.52 2.19
CA VAL A 108 4.71 -7.67 2.92
C VAL A 108 4.84 -6.35 2.16
N GLN A 109 4.67 -5.23 2.86
CA GLN A 109 4.89 -3.89 2.34
C GLN A 109 6.08 -3.24 3.03
N HIS A 110 7.01 -2.71 2.24
CA HIS A 110 8.05 -1.81 2.70
C HIS A 110 7.68 -0.40 2.28
N VAL A 111 7.73 0.55 3.20
CA VAL A 111 7.38 1.95 2.98
C VAL A 111 8.56 2.81 3.42
N VAL A 112 8.85 3.86 2.65
CA VAL A 112 9.75 4.95 3.03
C VAL A 112 9.01 6.26 2.89
N THR A 113 9.15 7.14 3.89
CA THR A 113 8.39 8.40 3.90
C THR A 113 9.14 9.53 3.21
N ARG A 114 10.46 9.37 3.00
CA ARG A 114 11.35 10.35 2.38
C ARG A 114 12.44 9.68 1.53
N ARG A 115 12.39 9.77 0.19
CA ARG A 115 11.30 10.25 -0.66
C ARG A 115 10.09 9.32 -0.53
N SER A 116 8.86 9.81 -0.70
CA SER A 116 7.65 8.98 -0.62
C SER A 116 7.76 7.74 -1.52
N GLY A 117 7.51 6.56 -0.97
CA GLY A 117 7.62 5.32 -1.73
C GLY A 117 7.18 4.09 -0.96
N PHE A 118 6.82 3.05 -1.71
CA PHE A 118 6.57 1.73 -1.15
C PHE A 118 6.87 0.63 -2.16
N VAL A 119 7.08 -0.58 -1.65
CA VAL A 119 7.09 -1.84 -2.39
C VAL A 119 6.18 -2.81 -1.65
N TRP A 120 5.09 -3.20 -2.29
CA TRP A 120 4.16 -4.21 -1.81
C TRP A 120 4.38 -5.51 -2.58
N ASP A 121 4.81 -6.55 -1.88
CA ASP A 121 4.97 -7.90 -2.40
C ASP A 121 3.89 -8.81 -1.83
N ALA A 122 3.09 -9.41 -2.72
CA ALA A 122 1.94 -10.19 -2.34
C ALA A 122 1.82 -11.52 -3.09
N ARG A 123 1.14 -12.43 -2.43
CA ARG A 123 0.79 -13.75 -2.95
C ARG A 123 -0.71 -13.95 -2.84
N ILE A 124 -1.38 -14.07 -3.98
CA ILE A 124 -2.82 -14.29 -4.09
C ILE A 124 -3.07 -15.76 -4.44
N ALA A 125 -3.91 -16.44 -3.66
CA ALA A 125 -4.27 -17.83 -3.91
C ALA A 125 -5.37 -17.95 -4.98
N MET A 126 -4.96 -17.91 -6.25
CA MET A 126 -5.90 -18.01 -7.39
C MET A 126 -6.49 -19.43 -7.53
N LEU A 127 -5.61 -20.44 -7.52
CA LEU A 127 -5.93 -21.87 -7.58
C LEU A 127 -5.12 -22.66 -6.53
N PRO A 128 -5.59 -23.85 -6.10
CA PRO A 128 -4.83 -24.71 -5.19
C PRO A 128 -3.43 -25.00 -5.74
N GLY A 129 -2.40 -24.68 -4.95
CA GLY A 129 -1.00 -24.92 -5.32
C GLY A 129 -0.39 -23.92 -6.33
N LEU A 130 -1.18 -23.00 -6.90
CA LEU A 130 -0.70 -22.05 -7.92
C LEU A 130 -1.03 -20.60 -7.53
N PRO A 131 -0.11 -19.91 -6.83
CA PRO A 131 -0.30 -18.51 -6.49
C PRO A 131 -0.05 -17.61 -7.70
N VAL A 132 -0.69 -16.45 -7.69
CA VAL A 132 -0.23 -15.28 -8.45
C VAL A 132 0.54 -14.40 -7.50
N HIS A 133 1.77 -14.08 -7.86
CA HIS A 133 2.58 -13.11 -7.16
C HIS A 133 2.36 -11.72 -7.76
N VAL A 134 2.34 -10.69 -6.92
CA VAL A 134 2.12 -9.30 -7.34
C VAL A 134 3.10 -8.38 -6.62
N HIS A 135 3.87 -7.62 -7.40
CA HIS A 135 4.58 -6.45 -6.94
C HIS A 135 3.76 -5.22 -7.35
N ASP A 136 3.42 -4.40 -6.38
CA ASP A 136 2.88 -3.07 -6.60
C ASP A 136 3.76 -2.06 -5.89
N ALA A 137 4.23 -1.02 -6.57
CA ALA A 137 5.26 -0.16 -6.02
C ALA A 137 5.21 1.27 -6.58
N TYR A 138 5.65 2.20 -5.73
CA TYR A 138 6.04 3.55 -6.12
C TYR A 138 7.48 3.78 -5.66
N VAL A 139 8.40 3.90 -6.60
CA VAL A 139 9.84 4.03 -6.32
C VAL A 139 10.40 5.19 -7.13
N ALA A 140 10.89 6.22 -6.43
CA ALA A 140 11.57 7.36 -7.04
C ALA A 140 10.78 8.06 -8.18
N GLY A 141 9.45 8.10 -8.10
CA GLY A 141 8.60 8.72 -9.13
C GLY A 141 8.11 7.78 -10.22
N GLU A 142 8.46 6.49 -10.15
CA GLU A 142 8.01 5.44 -11.06
C GLU A 142 6.96 4.58 -10.35
N GLY A 143 5.79 4.41 -10.97
CA GLY A 143 4.81 3.41 -10.56
C GLY A 143 5.10 2.07 -11.23
N LEU A 144 4.83 0.97 -10.54
CA LEU A 144 5.06 -0.38 -11.02
C LEU A 144 3.95 -1.32 -10.56
N LEU A 145 3.41 -2.09 -11.51
CA LEU A 145 2.53 -3.22 -11.25
C LEU A 145 3.04 -4.43 -12.04
N HIS A 146 3.61 -5.41 -11.35
CA HIS A 146 4.07 -6.66 -11.93
C HIS A 146 3.31 -7.83 -11.32
N ALA A 147 2.64 -8.64 -12.14
CA ALA A 147 1.94 -9.83 -11.70
C ALA A 147 2.42 -11.06 -12.47
N ALA A 148 2.71 -12.17 -11.78
CA ALA A 148 3.15 -13.41 -12.41
C ALA A 148 2.61 -14.67 -11.73
N ILE A 149 2.24 -15.66 -12.54
CA ILE A 149 1.83 -16.99 -12.08
C ILE A 149 3.07 -17.74 -11.59
N GLY A 150 3.05 -18.18 -10.32
CA GLY A 150 4.15 -18.94 -9.70
C GLY A 150 5.50 -18.22 -9.70
N GLY A 151 5.52 -16.90 -9.91
CA GLY A 151 6.74 -16.13 -10.07
C GLY A 151 7.47 -16.39 -11.40
N LEU A 152 6.83 -17.03 -12.39
CA LEU A 152 7.46 -17.43 -13.66
C LEU A 152 6.80 -16.81 -14.89
N VAL A 153 5.48 -16.93 -15.01
CA VAL A 153 4.73 -16.49 -16.21
C VAL A 153 4.10 -15.14 -15.94
N THR A 154 4.66 -14.09 -16.54
CA THR A 154 4.16 -12.71 -16.43
C THR A 154 2.76 -12.58 -17.00
N MET A 155 1.84 -12.06 -16.20
CA MET A 155 0.47 -11.68 -16.60
C MET A 155 0.36 -10.18 -16.87
N ALA A 156 1.08 -9.38 -16.09
CA ALA A 156 1.16 -7.92 -16.25
C ALA A 156 2.55 -7.43 -15.84
N ASP A 157 3.07 -6.45 -16.57
CA ASP A 157 4.29 -5.72 -16.21
C ASP A 157 4.14 -4.29 -16.70
N LEU A 158 3.54 -3.46 -15.86
CA LEU A 158 3.33 -2.04 -16.11
C LEU A 158 4.35 -1.26 -15.30
N ARG A 159 5.09 -0.37 -15.95
CA ARG A 159 6.09 0.49 -15.31
C ARG A 159 6.12 1.86 -15.98
N GLY A 160 6.34 2.90 -15.19
CA GLY A 160 6.60 4.23 -15.72
C GLY A 160 6.05 5.38 -14.88
N GLY A 161 6.21 6.58 -15.42
CA GLY A 161 5.69 7.82 -14.85
C GLY A 161 4.22 8.07 -15.16
N GLY A 162 3.83 9.35 -15.16
CA GLY A 162 2.48 9.77 -15.56
C GLY A 162 1.39 9.24 -14.63
N GLU A 163 0.29 8.78 -15.22
CA GLU A 163 -0.89 8.31 -14.48
C GLU A 163 -0.62 7.04 -13.63
N LEU A 164 0.29 6.17 -14.06
CA LEU A 164 0.65 4.99 -13.27
C LEU A 164 1.36 5.40 -11.97
N ALA A 165 2.41 6.21 -12.09
CA ALA A 165 3.11 6.77 -10.93
C ALA A 165 2.18 7.60 -10.02
N ARG A 166 1.29 8.40 -10.61
CA ARG A 166 0.29 9.18 -9.86
C ARG A 166 -0.67 8.28 -9.09
N GLY A 167 -1.11 7.18 -9.70
CA GLY A 167 -1.98 6.18 -9.07
C GLY A 167 -1.32 5.50 -7.87
N GLU A 168 -0.03 5.19 -7.96
CA GLU A 168 0.70 4.57 -6.85
C GLU A 168 1.10 5.57 -5.76
N LEU A 169 1.46 6.80 -6.11
CA LEU A 169 1.62 7.88 -5.12
C LEU A 169 0.30 8.14 -4.36
N MET A 170 -0.84 8.03 -5.04
CA MET A 170 -2.15 8.12 -4.43
C MET A 170 -2.42 7.01 -3.42
N ARG A 171 -2.02 5.79 -3.73
CA ARG A 171 -2.08 4.67 -2.79
C ARG A 171 -1.19 4.92 -1.58
N PHE A 172 0.07 5.29 -1.78
CA PHE A 172 0.99 5.67 -0.71
C PHE A 172 0.38 6.73 0.23
N PHE A 173 -0.23 7.77 -0.35
CA PHE A 173 -0.75 8.87 0.45
C PHE A 173 -2.04 8.50 1.20
N ALA A 174 -2.89 7.66 0.61
CA ALA A 174 -4.07 7.13 1.29
C ALA A 174 -3.71 6.18 2.45
N GLU A 175 -2.67 5.37 2.28
CA GLU A 175 -2.18 4.42 3.29
C GLU A 175 -1.37 5.08 4.42
N ALA A 176 -1.13 6.40 4.36
CA ALA A 176 -0.42 7.13 5.41
C ALA A 176 -1.13 7.13 6.77
N ALA A 177 -2.36 6.61 6.85
CA ALA A 177 -3.00 6.23 8.11
C ALA A 177 -2.15 5.24 8.94
N TRP A 178 -1.33 4.39 8.30
CA TRP A 178 -0.41 3.45 8.95
C TRP A 178 0.93 4.08 9.36
N TYR A 179 1.25 5.29 8.92
CA TYR A 179 2.48 6.01 9.28
C TYR A 179 2.16 7.50 9.42
N PRO A 180 1.35 7.88 10.43
CA PRO A 180 0.66 9.17 10.48
C PRO A 180 1.59 10.38 10.55
N THR A 181 2.84 10.22 11.01
CA THR A 181 3.80 11.34 11.04
C THR A 181 4.11 11.86 9.63
N ALA A 182 4.02 11.03 8.58
CA ALA A 182 4.19 11.48 7.19
C ALA A 182 3.12 12.48 6.71
N LEU A 183 2.02 12.61 7.45
CA LEU A 183 0.93 13.56 7.15
C LEU A 183 1.15 14.95 7.75
N LEU A 184 2.20 15.15 8.55
CA LEU A 184 2.47 16.40 9.24
C LEU A 184 2.94 17.50 8.26
N PRO A 185 2.66 18.79 8.55
CA PRO A 185 3.15 19.91 7.75
C PRO A 185 4.67 19.96 7.63
N SER A 186 5.41 19.65 8.70
CA SER A 186 6.87 19.53 8.66
C SER A 186 7.38 18.46 7.69
N GLN A 187 6.51 17.54 7.28
CA GLN A 187 6.81 16.48 6.32
C GLN A 187 6.36 16.81 4.89
N GLY A 188 5.87 18.04 4.66
CA GLY A 188 5.56 18.57 3.33
C GLY A 188 4.08 18.50 2.94
N VAL A 189 3.20 18.05 3.85
CA VAL A 189 1.76 17.97 3.59
C VAL A 189 1.07 19.29 3.90
N ARG A 190 0.27 19.79 2.95
CA ARG A 190 -0.57 20.99 3.13
C ARG A 190 -2.02 20.59 3.35
N TRP A 191 -2.65 21.18 4.36
CA TRP A 191 -4.03 20.89 4.72
C TRP A 191 -4.95 22.09 4.45
N GLU A 192 -6.13 21.81 3.90
CA GLU A 192 -7.18 22.79 3.65
C GLU A 192 -8.50 22.27 4.22
N ALA A 193 -9.23 23.12 4.95
CA ALA A 193 -10.52 22.74 5.54
C ALA A 193 -11.57 22.53 4.45
N VAL A 194 -12.44 21.53 4.64
CA VAL A 194 -13.65 21.36 3.81
C VAL A 194 -14.90 21.55 4.66
N ASP A 195 -14.99 20.82 5.78
CA ASP A 195 -16.06 20.96 6.77
C ASP A 195 -15.57 20.48 8.15
N ASP A 196 -16.48 20.38 9.12
CA ASP A 196 -16.15 19.98 10.50
C ASP A 196 -15.58 18.58 10.63
N ARG A 197 -15.71 17.72 9.62
CA ARG A 197 -15.27 16.31 9.64
C ARG A 197 -14.36 15.95 8.47
N SER A 198 -13.95 16.90 7.65
CA SER A 198 -13.12 16.62 6.49
C SER A 198 -12.19 17.76 6.10
N ALA A 199 -11.07 17.36 5.50
CA ALA A 199 -10.05 18.27 5.01
C ALA A 199 -9.38 17.68 3.75
N ARG A 200 -8.92 18.55 2.86
CA ARG A 200 -8.04 18.16 1.75
C ARG A 200 -6.61 18.19 2.22
N ALA A 201 -5.86 17.14 1.91
CA ALA A 201 -4.42 17.11 2.11
C ALA A 201 -3.73 17.06 0.74
N THR A 202 -2.66 17.83 0.59
CA THR A 202 -1.86 17.88 -0.62
C THR A 202 -0.42 17.48 -0.33
N LEU A 203 0.07 16.49 -1.08
CA LEU A 203 1.45 16.01 -1.08
C LEU A 203 2.07 16.29 -2.45
N THR A 204 3.35 16.66 -2.48
CA THR A 204 4.09 16.80 -3.75
C THR A 204 5.27 15.85 -3.77
N ASP A 205 5.29 14.96 -4.76
CA ASP A 205 6.46 14.16 -5.08
C ASP A 205 6.67 14.15 -6.60
N GLY A 206 7.72 14.83 -7.06
CA GLY A 206 7.93 15.11 -8.49
C GLY A 206 7.23 16.37 -8.97
N ALA A 207 6.74 16.36 -10.22
CA ALA A 207 6.32 17.59 -10.91
C ALA A 207 4.89 18.07 -10.58
N ALA A 208 3.99 17.17 -10.17
CA ALA A 208 2.58 17.50 -9.98
C ALA A 208 2.12 17.20 -8.54
N PRO A 209 1.41 18.13 -7.87
CA PRO A 209 0.83 17.86 -6.57
C PRO A 209 -0.31 16.82 -6.68
N LEU A 210 -0.48 16.07 -5.59
CA LEU A 210 -1.56 15.13 -5.39
C LEU A 210 -2.40 15.59 -4.19
N THR A 211 -3.70 15.76 -4.41
CA THR A 211 -4.65 16.14 -3.36
C THR A 211 -5.69 15.06 -3.16
N LEU A 212 -5.90 14.65 -1.90
CA LEU A 212 -6.95 13.69 -1.51
C LEU A 212 -7.85 14.30 -0.44
N LEU A 213 -9.08 13.79 -0.35
CA LEU A 213 -10.05 14.17 0.67
C LEU A 213 -9.99 13.18 1.83
N PHE A 214 -9.68 13.67 3.02
CA PHE A 214 -9.64 12.89 4.25
C PHE A 214 -10.89 13.19 5.06
N ARG A 215 -11.53 12.14 5.58
CA ARG A 215 -12.68 12.24 6.48
C ARG A 215 -12.34 11.60 7.81
N PHE A 216 -12.87 12.20 8.86
CA PHE A 216 -12.62 11.84 10.24
C PHE A 216 -13.93 11.53 10.96
N ASP A 217 -13.89 10.53 11.83
CA ASP A 217 -15.04 10.13 12.65
C ASP A 217 -15.23 11.03 13.88
N ALA A 218 -16.20 10.68 14.72
CA ALA A 218 -16.50 11.42 15.95
C ALA A 218 -15.39 11.34 17.00
N ASP A 219 -14.56 10.29 16.97
CA ASP A 219 -13.40 10.12 17.85
C ASP A 219 -12.17 10.90 17.33
N GLY A 220 -12.32 11.56 16.18
CA GLY A 220 -11.25 12.28 15.49
C GLY A 220 -10.29 11.36 14.74
N LEU A 221 -10.58 10.07 14.60
CA LEU A 221 -9.75 9.14 13.85
C LEU A 221 -10.08 9.21 12.36
N MET A 222 -9.13 8.83 11.51
CA MET A 222 -9.34 8.84 10.06
C MET A 222 -10.27 7.70 9.66
N GLU A 223 -11.46 8.03 9.16
CA GLU A 223 -12.45 7.05 8.72
C GLU A 223 -12.19 6.63 7.27
N SER A 224 -11.87 7.61 6.40
CA SER A 224 -11.68 7.35 4.97
C SER A 224 -10.77 8.36 4.28
N VAL A 225 -10.15 7.92 3.19
CA VAL A 225 -9.41 8.76 2.25
C VAL A 225 -9.97 8.53 0.85
N ARG A 226 -10.35 9.60 0.18
CA ARG A 226 -10.98 9.58 -1.15
C ARG A 226 -10.13 10.33 -2.18
N ALA A 227 -9.96 9.69 -3.33
CA ALA A 227 -9.57 10.34 -4.57
C ALA A 227 -10.80 10.55 -5.45
N GLU A 228 -10.95 11.73 -6.04
CA GLU A 228 -12.04 11.99 -6.98
C GLU A 228 -11.86 11.26 -8.32
N ALA A 229 -10.62 10.99 -8.71
CA ALA A 229 -10.29 10.30 -9.94
C ALA A 229 -9.00 9.49 -9.80
N ARG A 230 -9.10 8.16 -9.93
CA ARG A 230 -7.96 7.24 -10.06
C ARG A 230 -8.17 6.37 -11.31
N GLY A 231 -7.08 6.06 -12.00
CA GLY A 231 -7.10 5.14 -13.14
C GLY A 231 -7.55 3.75 -12.72
N ARG A 232 -8.61 3.26 -13.37
CA ARG A 232 -9.22 1.95 -13.19
C ARG A 232 -9.19 1.21 -14.51
N MET A 233 -8.60 0.02 -14.53
CA MET A 233 -8.63 -0.85 -15.71
C MET A 233 -10.00 -1.52 -15.82
N VAL A 234 -10.68 -1.31 -16.95
CA VAL A 234 -11.92 -2.00 -17.32
C VAL A 234 -11.68 -2.69 -18.66
N GLY A 235 -11.48 -4.00 -18.63
CA GLY A 235 -11.00 -4.75 -19.79
C GLY A 235 -9.58 -4.34 -20.17
N GLN A 236 -9.43 -3.65 -21.31
CA GLN A 236 -8.14 -3.11 -21.80
C GLN A 236 -8.10 -1.58 -21.78
N VAL A 237 -9.12 -0.94 -21.21
CA VAL A 237 -9.25 0.52 -21.20
C VAL A 237 -9.09 1.05 -19.78
N THR A 238 -8.20 2.02 -19.61
CA THR A 238 -8.10 2.79 -18.37
C THR A 238 -9.19 3.86 -18.36
N THR A 239 -10.05 3.80 -17.35
CA THR A 239 -11.11 4.78 -17.09
C THR A 239 -10.86 5.44 -15.74
N MET A 240 -11.16 6.73 -15.61
CA MET A 240 -11.03 7.41 -14.31
C MET A 240 -12.29 7.22 -13.49
N ALA A 241 -12.15 6.80 -12.24
CA ALA A 241 -13.26 6.66 -11.30
C ALA A 241 -12.85 7.10 -9.89
N PRO A 242 -13.79 7.57 -9.05
CA PRO A 242 -13.48 7.86 -7.67
C PRO A 242 -13.12 6.58 -6.90
N TRP A 243 -12.16 6.71 -6.00
CA TRP A 243 -11.55 5.62 -5.27
C TRP A 243 -11.49 5.98 -3.78
N GLU A 244 -11.77 5.02 -2.91
CA GLU A 244 -11.84 5.25 -1.47
C GLU A 244 -11.19 4.11 -0.69
N GLY A 245 -10.28 4.46 0.23
CA GLY A 245 -9.84 3.60 1.32
C GLY A 245 -10.60 3.94 2.60
N ARG A 246 -10.97 2.93 3.39
CA ARG A 246 -11.53 3.09 4.74
C ARG A 246 -10.70 2.34 5.75
N TRP A 247 -10.62 2.91 6.93
CA TRP A 247 -9.74 2.45 8.00
C TRP A 247 -10.54 2.22 9.29
N SER A 248 -10.24 1.14 9.99
CA SER A 248 -10.93 0.78 11.22
C SER A 248 -10.02 -0.05 12.14
N ASP A 249 -10.55 -0.40 13.32
CA ASP A 249 -9.82 -1.20 14.32
C ASP A 249 -8.50 -0.52 14.71
N TYR A 250 -8.61 0.71 15.21
CA TYR A 250 -7.46 1.51 15.63
C TYR A 250 -6.83 0.96 16.90
N ARG A 251 -5.53 0.68 16.84
CA ARG A 251 -4.71 0.14 17.95
C ARG A 251 -3.46 0.99 18.14
N VAL A 252 -2.86 0.91 19.32
CA VAL A 252 -1.58 1.57 19.60
C VAL A 252 -0.43 0.64 19.21
N GLN A 253 0.47 1.11 18.36
CA GLN A 253 1.71 0.44 17.94
C GLN A 253 2.86 1.45 18.06
N ASP A 254 3.89 1.15 18.85
CA ASP A 254 5.06 2.02 19.07
C ASP A 254 4.70 3.48 19.45
N GLY A 255 3.63 3.62 20.24
CA GLY A 255 3.13 4.92 20.70
C GLY A 255 2.18 5.64 19.73
N LEU A 256 2.07 5.17 18.48
CA LEU A 256 1.19 5.68 17.44
C LEU A 256 -0.16 4.96 17.47
N ARG A 257 -1.29 5.66 17.36
CA ARG A 257 -2.61 5.03 17.20
C ARG A 257 -2.96 4.90 15.71
N VAL A 258 -2.95 3.69 15.17
CA VAL A 258 -3.08 3.42 13.73
C VAL A 258 -4.12 2.33 13.46
N PRO A 259 -4.77 2.31 12.29
CA PRO A 259 -5.78 1.29 11.97
C PRO A 259 -5.12 -0.06 11.66
N PHE A 260 -5.70 -1.14 12.16
CA PHE A 260 -5.25 -2.52 11.85
C PHE A 260 -6.14 -3.21 10.83
N THR A 261 -7.26 -2.62 10.45
CA THR A 261 -8.13 -3.13 9.38
C THR A 261 -8.38 -2.05 8.34
N GLY A 262 -8.45 -2.46 7.07
CA GLY A 262 -8.77 -1.57 5.97
C GLY A 262 -9.57 -2.24 4.87
N GLU A 263 -10.28 -1.42 4.11
CA GLU A 263 -10.93 -1.83 2.87
C GLU A 263 -10.81 -0.75 1.80
N VAL A 264 -10.80 -1.19 0.54
CA VAL A 264 -10.66 -0.29 -0.60
C VAL A 264 -11.75 -0.59 -1.62
N ALA A 265 -12.36 0.47 -2.14
CA ALA A 265 -13.48 0.40 -3.05
C ALA A 265 -13.39 1.40 -4.21
N TRP A 266 -13.94 1.00 -5.35
CA TRP A 266 -14.35 1.93 -6.40
C TRP A 266 -15.73 2.50 -6.06
N LEU A 267 -15.92 3.80 -6.26
CA LEU A 267 -17.21 4.46 -6.07
C LEU A 267 -17.83 4.69 -7.44
N LEU A 268 -18.63 3.72 -7.89
CA LEU A 268 -19.22 3.69 -9.21
C LEU A 268 -20.68 4.18 -9.16
N PRO A 269 -21.29 4.52 -10.31
CA PRO A 269 -22.72 4.86 -10.36
C PRO A 269 -23.63 3.76 -9.77
N GLU A 270 -23.23 2.49 -9.88
CA GLU A 270 -23.95 1.34 -9.32
C GLU A 270 -23.70 1.14 -7.82
N GLY A 271 -22.90 2.01 -7.21
CA GLY A 271 -22.57 2.01 -5.79
C GLY A 271 -21.12 1.67 -5.46
N ARG A 272 -20.85 1.55 -4.17
CA ARG A 272 -19.53 1.24 -3.61
C ARG A 272 -19.17 -0.23 -3.89
N LYS A 273 -18.11 -0.45 -4.65
CA LYS A 273 -17.59 -1.78 -5.00
C LYS A 273 -16.25 -2.03 -4.30
N THR A 274 -16.31 -2.61 -3.10
CA THR A 274 -15.12 -3.05 -2.37
C THR A 274 -14.44 -4.18 -3.13
N TYR A 275 -13.15 -4.02 -3.43
CA TYR A 275 -12.36 -5.03 -4.13
C TYR A 275 -11.15 -5.51 -3.34
N TRP A 276 -10.82 -4.85 -2.24
CA TRP A 276 -9.76 -5.27 -1.33
C TRP A 276 -10.21 -5.08 0.11
N ARG A 277 -9.87 -6.05 0.95
CA ARG A 277 -10.01 -5.99 2.41
C ARG A 277 -8.77 -6.61 3.02
N GLY A 278 -8.23 -6.00 4.07
CA GLY A 278 -7.02 -6.50 4.72
C GLY A 278 -6.98 -6.19 6.20
N THR A 279 -6.22 -7.02 6.91
CA THR A 279 -5.88 -6.86 8.32
C THR A 279 -4.37 -6.94 8.48
N ILE A 280 -3.81 -5.99 9.22
CA ILE A 280 -2.41 -5.97 9.60
C ILE A 280 -2.15 -7.09 10.61
N THR A 281 -1.18 -7.94 10.30
CA THR A 281 -0.67 -8.97 11.23
C THR A 281 0.57 -8.51 11.97
N THR A 282 1.41 -7.72 11.30
CA THR A 282 2.67 -7.20 11.84
C THR A 282 2.88 -5.78 11.31
N LEU A 283 3.28 -4.86 12.18
CA LEU A 283 3.65 -3.50 11.80
C LEU A 283 4.89 -3.10 12.60
N ALA A 284 5.94 -2.71 11.89
CA ALA A 284 7.20 -2.26 12.47
C ALA A 284 7.64 -0.94 11.83
N TYR A 285 8.23 -0.05 12.63
CA TYR A 285 8.70 1.26 12.18
C TYR A 285 10.21 1.40 12.29
N GLU A 286 10.76 2.18 11.37
CA GLU A 286 12.02 2.88 11.54
C GLU A 286 11.69 4.35 11.86
N PHE A 287 12.36 4.90 12.87
CA PHE A 287 12.17 6.28 13.30
C PHE A 287 13.40 7.12 12.98
N ALA A 288 13.17 8.41 12.76
CA ALA A 288 14.24 9.39 12.67
C ALA A 288 15.05 9.42 13.99
N PRO A 289 16.38 9.58 13.91
CA PRO A 289 17.25 9.62 15.08
C PRO A 289 16.94 10.82 16.02
#